data_AF-A0A7V8A7U6-F1
#
_entry.id   AF-A0A7V8A7U6-F1
#
_cell.length_a   1.000
_cell.length_b   1.000
_cell.length_c   1.000
_cell.angle_alpha   90.00
_cell.angle_beta   90.00
_cell.angle_gamma   90.00
#
_symmetry.space_group_name_H-M   'P 1'
#
loop_
_entity.id
_entity.type
_entity.pdbx_description
1 polymer ?
#
loop_
_entity_poly.entity_id
_entity_poly.type
_entity_poly.pdbx_seq_one_letter_code
_entity_poly.pdbx_strand_id
1 'polypeptide(L)' 'MNESVRQVAAEYLSGRELTEPLLNNLEVAIRAYDPCLSCATHAVGKMPLQLELRDMDGVLLDKLIKHDTGDIERV' A
#
# COMPACT_ATOMS: atom_id res chain seq x y z
N MET A 1 -2.84 -11.74 -6.03
CA MET A 1 -2.35 -10.81 -4.99
C MET A 1 -1.09 -10.09 -5.43
N ASN A 2 0.07 -10.76 -5.53
CA ASN A 2 1.35 -10.08 -5.77
C ASN A 2 1.45 -9.38 -7.13
N GLU A 3 0.74 -9.87 -8.15
CA GLU A 3 0.79 -9.28 -9.50
C GLU A 3 0.03 -7.95 -9.59
N SER A 4 -1.15 -7.84 -8.96
CA SER A 4 -1.91 -6.58 -8.91
C SER A 4 -1.16 -5.49 -8.16
N VAL A 5 -0.50 -5.84 -7.04
CA VAL A 5 0.38 -4.95 -6.28
C VAL A 5 1.59 -4.53 -7.12
N ARG A 6 2.23 -5.48 -7.82
CA ARG A 6 3.36 -5.21 -8.71
C ARG A 6 2.97 -4.30 -9.87
N GLN A 7 1.79 -4.49 -10.45
CA GLN A 7 1.30 -3.66 -11.55
C GLN A 7 1.07 -2.22 -11.09
N VAL A 8 0.39 -2.03 -9.96
CA VAL A 8 0.20 -0.70 -9.37
C VAL A 8 1.55 -0.04 -9.06
N ALA A 9 2.48 -0.78 -8.47
CA ALA A 9 3.82 -0.26 -8.22
C ALA A 9 4.53 0.15 -9.53
N ALA A 10 4.49 -0.68 -10.57
CA ALA A 10 5.14 -0.37 -11.86
C ALA A 10 4.53 0.85 -12.56
N GLU A 11 3.23 1.08 -12.40
CA GLU A 11 2.50 2.16 -13.08
C GLU A 11 2.57 3.49 -12.31
N TYR A 12 2.52 3.44 -10.98
CA TYR A 12 2.38 4.63 -10.13
C TYR A 12 3.62 4.98 -9.31
N LEU A 13 4.62 4.09 -9.19
CA LEU A 13 5.88 4.41 -8.54
C LEU A 13 6.82 5.09 -9.54
N SER A 14 6.80 6.42 -9.58
CA SER A 14 7.75 7.22 -10.34
C SER A 14 9.00 7.50 -9.51
N GLY A 15 10.11 6.83 -9.84
CA GLY A 15 11.38 7.04 -9.14
C GLY A 15 11.42 6.38 -7.76
N ARG A 16 11.59 7.17 -6.71
CA ARG A 16 11.76 6.69 -5.31
C ARG A 16 10.83 7.38 -4.32
N GLU A 17 9.71 7.90 -4.78
CA GLU A 17 8.77 8.64 -3.94
C GLU A 17 7.50 7.83 -3.69
N LEU A 18 7.15 7.64 -2.42
CA LEU A 18 5.86 7.09 -2.04
C LEU A 18 4.82 8.21 -1.98
N THR A 19 3.71 8.06 -2.71
CA THR A 19 2.67 9.08 -2.81
C THR A 19 1.31 8.56 -2.33
N GLU A 20 0.43 9.46 -1.92
CA GLU A 20 -0.95 9.10 -1.55
C GLU A 20 -1.74 8.46 -2.71
N PRO A 21 -1.67 8.94 -3.98
CA PRO A 21 -2.30 8.24 -5.09
C PRO A 21 -1.82 6.80 -5.28
N LEU A 22 -0.53 6.52 -5.07
CA LEU A 22 0.00 5.15 -5.11
C LEU A 22 -0.61 4.28 -4.00
N LEU A 23 -0.67 4.80 -2.77
CA LEU A 23 -1.30 4.11 -1.62
C LEU A 23 -2.77 3.77 -1.90
N ASN A 24 -3.52 4.74 -2.42
CA ASN A 24 -4.94 4.57 -2.73
C ASN A 24 -5.16 3.50 -3.83
N ASN A 25 -4.34 3.48 -4.88
CA ASN A 25 -4.42 2.45 -5.92
C ASN A 25 -4.05 1.06 -5.38
N LEU A 26 -3.09 0.99 -4.45
CA LEU A 26 -2.73 -0.28 -3.82
C LEU A 26 -3.90 -0.85 -3.01
N GLU A 27 -4.58 0.01 -2.25
CA GLU A 27 -5.78 -0.34 -1.48
C GLU A 27 -6.90 -0.87 -2.39
N VAL A 28 -7.15 -0.23 -3.54
CA VAL A 28 -8.13 -0.69 -4.53
C VAL A 28 -7.75 -2.06 -5.08
N ALA A 29 -6.49 -2.27 -5.45
CA ALA A 29 -6.02 -3.55 -5.97
C ALA A 29 -6.13 -4.67 -4.93
N ILE A 30 -5.79 -4.39 -3.66
CA ILE A 30 -5.92 -5.36 -2.56
C ILE A 30 -7.40 -5.71 -2.33
N ARG A 31 -8.31 -4.72 -2.28
CA ARG A 31 -9.75 -4.98 -2.12
C ARG A 31 -10.34 -5.83 -3.25
N ALA A 32 -9.92 -5.58 -4.48
CA ALA A 32 -10.45 -6.26 -5.65
C ALA A 32 -9.96 -7.71 -5.78
N TYR A 33 -8.69 -7.97 -5.43
CA TYR A 33 -8.04 -9.26 -5.71
C TYR A 33 -7.64 -10.06 -4.47
N ASP A 34 -7.82 -9.51 -3.26
CA ASP A 34 -7.73 -10.23 -1.99
C ASP A 34 -8.80 -9.76 -0.99
N PRO A 35 -10.07 -10.04 -1.29
CA PRO A 35 -11.16 -9.76 -0.37
C PRO A 35 -11.06 -10.59 0.92
N CYS A 36 -10.26 -11.67 0.97
CA CYS A 36 -10.07 -12.47 2.18
C CYS A 36 -9.34 -11.67 3.26
N LEU A 37 -8.38 -10.81 2.92
CA LEU A 37 -7.79 -9.82 3.85
C LEU A 37 -8.75 -8.66 4.18
N SER A 38 -9.72 -8.36 3.29
CA SER A 38 -10.75 -7.34 3.52
C SER A 38 -11.90 -7.84 4.42
N CYS A 39 -12.13 -9.17 4.44
CA CYS A 39 -13.22 -9.83 5.17
C CYS A 39 -12.76 -10.58 6.43
N ALA A 40 -11.46 -10.89 6.58
CA ALA A 40 -10.94 -11.55 7.80
C ALA A 40 -10.92 -10.63 9.02
N THR A 41 -10.93 -9.31 8.82
CA THR A 41 -11.14 -8.33 9.87
C THR A 41 -12.56 -7.80 9.75
N HIS A 42 -13.37 -7.98 10.79
CA HIS A 42 -14.74 -7.43 10.95
C HIS A 42 -14.84 -5.89 10.81
N ALA A 43 -13.78 -5.20 10.38
CA ALA A 43 -13.71 -3.78 10.15
C ALA A 43 -14.15 -3.47 8.70
N VAL A 44 -15.46 -3.53 8.47
CA VAL A 44 -16.08 -3.03 7.23
C VAL A 44 -15.55 -1.62 6.93
N GLY A 45 -14.76 -1.49 5.86
CA GLY A 45 -14.29 -0.21 5.34
C GLY A 45 -12.93 0.30 5.84
N LYS A 46 -12.25 -0.38 6.76
CA LYS A 46 -10.93 0.03 7.26
C LYS A 46 -9.82 -0.85 6.67
N MET A 47 -8.80 -0.23 6.07
CA MET A 47 -7.63 -0.92 5.53
C MET A 47 -6.35 -0.18 5.95
N PRO A 48 -5.90 -0.35 7.20
CA PRO A 48 -4.60 0.18 7.61
C PRO A 48 -3.50 -0.50 6.80
N LEU A 49 -2.50 0.27 6.39
CA LEU A 49 -1.49 -0.17 5.42
C LEU A 49 -0.13 0.42 5.76
N GLN A 50 0.90 -0.42 5.79
CA GLN A 50 2.30 0.02 5.89
C GLN A 50 3.00 -0.26 4.57
N LEU A 51 3.59 0.77 3.97
CA LEU A 51 4.46 0.64 2.80
C LEU A 51 5.90 0.97 3.18
N GLU A 52 6.82 0.15 2.68
CA GLU A 52 8.25 0.36 2.80
C GLU A 52 8.85 0.36 1.40
N LEU A 53 9.52 1.44 1.02
CA LEU A 53 10.33 1.50 -0.18
C LEU A 53 11.75 1.07 0.19
N ARG A 54 12.25 0.03 -0.46
CA ARG A 54 13.61 -0.48 -0.27
C ARG A 54 14.39 -0.44 -1.57
N ASP A 55 15.69 -0.20 -1.49
CA ASP A 55 16.58 -0.32 -2.64
C ASP A 55 16.97 -1.78 -2.92
N MET A 56 17.85 -1.98 -3.91
CA MET A 56 18.30 -3.33 -4.31
C MET A 56 19.13 -4.03 -3.23
N ASP A 57 19.75 -3.27 -2.33
CA ASP A 57 20.53 -3.78 -1.20
C ASP A 57 19.64 -4.01 0.05
N GLY A 58 18.34 -3.71 -0.05
CA GLY A 58 17.35 -3.87 1.01
C GLY A 58 17.30 -2.71 2.00
N VAL A 59 18.04 -1.63 1.75
CA VAL A 59 18.06 -0.40 2.56
C VAL A 59 16.71 0.29 2.46
N LEU A 60 16.13 0.67 3.60
CA LEU A 60 14.89 1.43 3.66
C LEU A 60 15.14 2.86 3.15
N LEU A 61 14.45 3.22 2.06
CA LEU A 61 14.50 4.54 1.46
C LEU A 61 13.37 5.46 1.94
N ASP A 62 12.18 4.89 2.13
CA ASP A 62 10.99 5.63 2.58
C ASP A 62 10.00 4.66 3.24
N LYS A 63 9.17 5.18 4.15
CA LYS A 63 8.13 4.42 4.84
C LYS A 63 6.88 5.27 5.05
N LEU A 64 5.74 4.72 4.66
CA LEU A 64 4.43 5.31 4.89
C LEU A 64 3.54 4.37 5.71
N ILE A 65 2.79 4.95 6.64
CA ILE A 65 1.78 4.27 7.43
C ILE A 65 0.45 4.98 7.18
N LYS A 66 -0.54 4.25 6.67
CA LYS A 66 -1.93 4.69 6.62
C LYS A 66 -2.68 4.03 7.76
N HIS A 67 -3.17 4.85 8.68
CA HIS A 67 -3.95 4.42 9.82
C HIS A 67 -5.38 4.05 9.41
N ASP A 68 -6.11 3.37 10.30
CA ASP A 68 -7.50 2.97 10.05
C ASP A 68 -8.49 4.16 10.05
N THR A 69 -8.05 5.32 10.56
CA THR A 69 -8.73 6.62 10.47
C THR A 69 -8.58 7.29 9.11
N GLY A 70 -7.64 6.82 8.28
CA GLY A 70 -7.29 7.43 6.99
C GLY A 70 -6.10 8.39 7.06
N ASP A 71 -5.61 8.72 8.26
CA ASP A 71 -4.42 9.56 8.43
C ASP A 71 -3.16 8.85 7.86
N ILE A 72 -2.33 9.62 7.16
CA ILE A 72 -1.09 9.13 6.55
C ILE A 72 0.10 9.75 7.27
N GLU A 73 0.99 8.90 7.75
CA GLU A 73 2.22 9.25 8.45
C GLU A 73 3.44 8.75 7.66
N ARG A 74 4.47 9.60 7.53
CA ARG A 74 5.77 9.23 6.95
C ARG A 74 6.79 9.06 8.08
N VAL A 75 7.49 7.92 8.09
CA VAL A 75 8.38 7.49 9.19
C VAL A 75 9.81 7.31 8.71
#